data_AF-A0A920HX18-F1
#
_entry.id   AF-A0A920HX18-F1
#
_cell.length_a   1.000
_cell.length_b   1.000
_cell.length_c   1.000
_cell.angle_alpha   90.00
_cell.angle_beta   90.00
_cell.angle_gamma   90.00
#
_symmetry.space_group_name_H-M   'P 1'
#
loop_
_entity.id
_entity.type
_entity.pdbx_description
1 polymer ?
#
loop_
_entity_poly.entity_id
_entity_poly.type
_entity_poly.pdbx_seq_one_letter_code
_entity_poly.pdbx_strand_id
1 'polypeptide(L)'
;MNKTEIDIIYDNLVKKGKRFDSFKLDGGSKYWIKKRERFMLKHFFKGHPAKAIKRELAGIKALKRCGIPVPNVVYDDLRCIVTEDVGTSLQDIAINKRIGLAEKRKSHTTNV
;
A
#
# COMPACT_ATOMS: atom_id res chain seq x y z
N MET A 1 -7.66 -7.44 -14.34
CA MET A 1 -7.87 -8.29 -13.14
C MET A 1 -9.31 -8.71 -13.09
N ASN A 2 -9.60 -9.99 -12.90
CA ASN A 2 -10.97 -10.47 -12.75
C ASN A 2 -11.43 -10.37 -11.29
N LYS A 3 -12.71 -10.09 -11.07
CA LYS A 3 -13.32 -9.95 -9.74
C LYS A 3 -13.09 -11.19 -8.86
N THR A 4 -13.20 -12.39 -9.44
CA THR A 4 -13.00 -13.66 -8.72
C THR A 4 -11.59 -13.77 -8.13
N GLU A 5 -10.56 -13.33 -8.86
CA GLU A 5 -9.17 -13.36 -8.37
C GLU A 5 -8.99 -12.37 -7.20
N ILE A 6 -9.57 -11.17 -7.33
CA ILE A 6 -9.55 -10.17 -6.27
C ILE A 6 -10.26 -10.67 -5.02
N ASP A 7 -11.38 -11.38 -5.16
CA ASP A 7 -12.13 -11.93 -4.04
C ASP A 7 -11.26 -12.94 -3.25
N ILE A 8 -10.55 -13.82 -3.93
CA ILE A 8 -9.62 -14.77 -3.29
C ILE A 8 -8.49 -14.03 -2.54
N ILE A 9 -7.87 -13.03 -3.17
CA ILE A 9 -6.80 -12.23 -2.57
C ILE A 9 -7.32 -11.47 -1.35
N TYR A 10 -8.51 -10.87 -1.48
CA TYR A 10 -9.18 -10.14 -0.42
C TYR A 10 -9.50 -11.04 0.78
N ASP A 11 -10.04 -12.23 0.54
CA ASP A 11 -10.36 -13.18 1.61
C ASP A 11 -9.10 -13.65 2.34
N ASN A 12 -8.00 -13.87 1.61
CA ASN A 12 -6.70 -14.17 2.21
C ASN A 12 -6.18 -13.01 3.07
N LEU A 13 -6.33 -11.77 2.61
CA LEU A 13 -5.98 -10.57 3.37
C LEU A 13 -6.81 -10.46 4.66
N VAL A 14 -8.11 -10.77 4.59
CA VAL A 14 -9.02 -10.78 5.75
C VAL A 14 -8.62 -11.88 6.74
N LYS A 15 -8.37 -13.10 6.28
CA LYS A 15 -7.94 -14.23 7.12
C LYS A 15 -6.64 -13.94 7.87
N LYS A 16 -5.68 -13.27 7.21
CA LYS A 16 -4.42 -12.83 7.83
C LYS A 16 -4.58 -11.67 8.83
N GLY A 17 -5.78 -11.11 8.99
CA GLY A 17 -6.02 -9.94 9.84
C GLY A 17 -5.35 -8.66 9.33
N LYS A 18 -4.79 -8.66 8.12
CA LYS A 18 -4.07 -7.52 7.56
C LYS A 18 -5.03 -6.50 6.95
N ARG A 19 -4.57 -5.25 6.88
CA ARG A 19 -5.27 -4.12 6.23
C ARG A 19 -4.73 -3.83 4.83
N PHE A 20 -3.43 -3.99 4.65
CA PHE A 20 -2.75 -3.83 3.39
C PHE A 20 -1.81 -5.03 3.21
N ASP A 21 -1.67 -5.49 1.98
CA ASP A 21 -0.66 -6.48 1.62
C ASP A 21 -0.32 -6.31 0.13
N SER A 22 0.77 -6.93 -0.29
CA SER A 22 1.13 -7.00 -1.71
C SER A 22 0.97 -8.41 -2.23
N PHE A 23 0.71 -8.55 -3.53
CA PHE A 23 0.61 -9.83 -4.20
C PHE A 23 1.13 -9.71 -5.64
N LYS A 24 1.40 -10.85 -6.27
CA LYS A 24 1.83 -10.93 -7.66
C LYS A 24 0.77 -11.66 -8.48
N LEU A 25 0.59 -11.24 -9.72
CA LEU A 25 -0.21 -11.98 -10.70
C LEU A 25 0.70 -12.75 -11.66
N ASP A 26 0.11 -13.67 -12.41
CA ASP A 26 0.77 -14.36 -13.51
C ASP A 26 1.30 -13.32 -14.50
N GLY A 27 2.62 -13.38 -14.75
CA GLY A 27 3.38 -12.32 -15.45
C GLY A 27 4.31 -11.49 -14.56
N GLY A 28 4.36 -11.78 -13.25
CA GLY A 28 5.40 -11.24 -12.34
C GLY A 28 5.15 -9.81 -11.85
N SER A 29 4.13 -9.14 -12.38
CA SER A 29 3.72 -7.80 -11.93
C SER A 29 3.21 -7.84 -10.50
N LYS A 30 3.70 -6.91 -9.68
CA LYS A 30 3.34 -6.77 -8.27
C LYS A 30 2.28 -5.69 -8.10
N TYR A 31 1.35 -5.96 -7.20
CA TYR A 31 0.23 -5.08 -6.89
C TYR A 31 0.07 -4.96 -5.37
N TRP A 32 -0.58 -3.87 -4.96
CA TRP A 32 -0.95 -3.62 -3.58
C TRP A 32 -2.45 -3.63 -3.42
N ILE A 33 -2.95 -4.31 -2.39
CA ILE A 33 -4.36 -4.27 -2.02
C ILE A 33 -4.52 -3.58 -0.67
N LYS A 34 -5.45 -2.63 -0.60
CA LYS A 34 -5.84 -1.95 0.64
C LYS A 34 -7.30 -2.23 0.95
N LYS A 35 -7.54 -2.84 2.11
CA LYS A 35 -8.88 -3.15 2.63
C LYS A 35 -9.52 -1.93 3.27
N ARG A 36 -10.84 -1.78 3.07
CA ARG A 36 -11.67 -0.84 3.82
C ARG A 36 -11.66 -1.17 5.31
N GLU A 37 -11.49 -0.15 6.14
CA GLU A 37 -11.55 -0.31 7.59
C GLU A 37 -12.94 -0.77 8.03
N ARG A 38 -13.02 -1.80 8.89
CA ARG A 38 -14.29 -2.18 9.52
C ARG A 38 -14.59 -1.17 10.62
N PHE A 39 -15.84 -0.72 10.69
CA PHE A 39 -16.27 0.16 11.77
C PHE A 39 -16.16 -0.63 13.08
N MET A 40 -15.45 -0.05 14.05
CA MET A 40 -15.32 -0.58 15.41
C MET A 40 -15.71 0.54 16.37
N LEU A 41 -16.09 0.23 17.61
CA LEU A 41 -16.50 1.27 18.58
C LEU A 41 -15.45 2.39 18.74
N LYS A 42 -14.16 2.06 18.66
CA LYS A 42 -13.05 3.03 18.67
C LYS A 42 -13.02 4.00 17.46
N HIS A 43 -13.85 3.77 16.46
CA HIS A 43 -13.99 4.60 15.26
C HIS A 43 -15.20 5.54 15.35
N PHE A 44 -15.89 5.62 16.49
CA PHE A 44 -17.02 6.53 16.68
C PHE A 44 -16.66 8.00 16.39
N PHE A 45 -15.47 8.43 16.80
CA PHE A 45 -14.93 9.76 16.50
C PHE A 45 -14.26 9.87 15.12
N LYS A 46 -14.16 8.77 14.36
CA LYS A 46 -13.58 8.77 13.01
C LYS A 46 -14.69 8.85 11.97
N GLY A 47 -14.43 9.60 10.89
CA GLY A 47 -15.35 9.68 9.76
C GLY A 47 -15.68 8.31 9.15
N HIS A 48 -16.89 8.15 8.61
CA HIS A 48 -17.41 6.88 8.13
C HIS A 48 -16.43 6.14 7.18
N PRO A 49 -16.07 4.88 7.43
CA PRO A 49 -15.00 4.18 6.71
C PRO A 49 -15.29 3.96 5.22
N ALA A 50 -16.57 3.79 4.85
CA ALA A 50 -16.95 3.75 3.44
C ALA A 50 -16.74 5.09 2.71
N LYS A 51 -16.80 6.22 3.42
CA LYS A 51 -16.47 7.53 2.85
C LYS A 51 -14.96 7.73 2.76
N ALA A 52 -14.17 7.08 3.64
CA ALA A 52 -12.71 7.17 3.60
C ALA A 52 -12.14 6.55 2.32
N ILE A 53 -12.58 5.34 1.94
CA ILE A 53 -12.08 4.68 0.72
C ILE A 53 -12.46 5.45 -0.56
N LYS A 54 -13.69 6.00 -0.61
CA LYS A 54 -14.12 6.88 -1.73
C LYS A 54 -13.29 8.16 -1.80
N ARG A 55 -12.99 8.79 -0.66
CA ARG A 55 -12.11 9.97 -0.60
C ARG A 55 -10.70 9.67 -1.05
N GLU A 56 -10.17 8.50 -0.70
CA GLU A 56 -8.84 8.06 -1.13
C GLU A 56 -8.79 7.88 -2.66
N LEU A 57 -9.78 7.19 -3.24
CA LEU A 57 -9.90 7.06 -4.69
C LEU A 57 -10.02 8.43 -5.39
N ALA A 58 -10.85 9.32 -4.85
CA ALA A 58 -11.01 10.68 -5.39
C ALA A 58 -9.71 11.50 -5.28
N GLY A 59 -8.97 11.34 -4.18
CA GLY A 59 -7.68 11.97 -3.95
C GLY A 59 -6.64 11.51 -4.97
N ILE A 60 -6.50 10.20 -5.17
CA ILE A 60 -5.58 9.64 -6.18
C ILE A 60 -5.93 10.16 -7.58
N LYS A 61 -7.22 10.17 -7.94
CA LYS A 61 -7.69 10.72 -9.23
C LYS A 61 -7.39 12.22 -9.36
N ALA A 62 -7.58 13.00 -8.29
CA ALA A 62 -7.27 14.42 -8.28
C ALA A 62 -5.77 14.69 -8.44
N LEU A 63 -4.93 14.01 -7.67
CA LEU A 63 -3.46 14.12 -7.77
C LEU A 63 -2.96 13.74 -9.17
N LYS A 64 -3.50 12.66 -9.74
CA LYS A 64 -3.19 12.24 -11.12
C LYS A 64 -3.55 13.32 -12.14
N ARG A 65 -4.71 13.97 -12.00
CA ARG A 65 -5.12 15.10 -12.87
C ARG A 65 -4.21 16.32 -12.74
N CYS A 66 -3.62 16.53 -11.57
CA CYS A 66 -2.62 17.58 -11.34
C CYS A 66 -1.21 17.21 -11.85
N GLY A 67 -1.03 16.07 -12.51
CA GLY A 67 0.27 15.61 -13.00
C GLY A 67 1.19 15.07 -11.90
N ILE A 68 0.68 14.86 -10.69
CA ILE A 68 1.47 14.30 -9.59
C ILE A 68 1.61 12.79 -9.81
N PRO A 69 2.83 12.24 -9.77
CA PRO A 69 3.05 10.80 -9.91
C PRO A 69 2.40 10.06 -8.74
N VAL A 70 1.36 9.30 -9.05
CA VAL A 70 0.62 8.45 -8.12
C VAL A 70 0.40 7.07 -8.74
N PRO A 71 0.28 6.00 -7.93
CA PRO A 71 -0.01 4.67 -8.44
C PRO A 71 -1.31 4.66 -9.25
N ASN A 72 -1.33 3.90 -10.35
CA ASN A 72 -2.59 3.63 -11.04
C ASN A 72 -3.47 2.72 -10.18
N VAL A 73 -4.75 3.06 -10.09
CA VAL A 73 -5.77 2.19 -9.51
C VAL A 73 -6.22 1.22 -10.59
N VAL A 74 -5.92 -0.07 -10.40
CA VAL A 74 -6.23 -1.14 -11.37
C VAL A 74 -7.53 -1.88 -11.05
N TYR A 75 -8.02 -1.73 -9.81
CA TYR A 75 -9.30 -2.26 -9.38
C TYR A 75 -9.80 -1.47 -8.17
N ASP A 76 -11.09 -1.15 -8.13
CA ASP A 76 -11.75 -0.58 -6.97
C ASP A 76 -13.14 -1.21 -6.76
N ASP A 77 -13.46 -1.45 -5.49
CA ASP A 77 -14.77 -1.92 -5.02
C ASP A 77 -15.05 -1.27 -3.66
N LEU A 78 -16.27 -1.39 -3.16
CA LEU A 78 -16.70 -0.93 -1.83
C LEU A 78 -15.87 -1.54 -0.68
N ARG A 79 -15.19 -2.66 -0.93
CA ARG A 79 -14.41 -3.42 0.06
C ARG A 79 -12.92 -3.09 0.04
N CYS A 80 -12.35 -2.76 -1.12
CA CYS A 80 -10.91 -2.59 -1.30
C CYS A 80 -10.57 -1.72 -2.51
N ILE A 81 -9.33 -1.23 -2.52
CA ILE A 81 -8.69 -0.61 -3.69
C ILE A 81 -7.41 -1.40 -3.96
N VAL A 82 -7.10 -1.61 -5.25
CA VAL A 82 -5.86 -2.22 -5.72
C VAL A 82 -5.09 -1.23 -6.57
N THR A 83 -3.79 -1.11 -6.32
CA THR A 83 -2.89 -0.24 -7.07
C THR A 83 -1.69 -1.02 -7.61
N GLU A 84 -1.09 -0.50 -8.66
CA GLU A 84 0.22 -0.95 -9.15
C GLU A 84 1.31 -0.74 -8.09
N ASP A 85 2.34 -1.59 -8.11
CA ASP A 85 3.58 -1.35 -7.39
C ASP A 85 4.39 -0.26 -8.12
N VAL A 86 4.69 0.84 -7.43
CA VAL A 86 5.46 1.97 -7.94
C VAL A 86 6.90 1.99 -7.40
N GLY A 87 7.39 0.83 -6.97
CA GLY A 87 8.72 0.67 -6.38
C GLY A 87 8.79 1.01 -4.89
N THR A 88 10.03 1.22 -4.44
CA THR A 88 10.38 1.36 -3.02
C THR A 88 9.93 2.69 -2.43
N SER A 89 9.45 2.67 -1.19
CA SER A 89 9.06 3.89 -0.49
C SER A 89 10.28 4.75 -0.12
N LEU A 90 10.08 6.08 0.00
CA LEU A 90 11.14 6.98 0.49
C LEU A 90 11.62 6.61 1.89
N GLN A 91 10.74 6.07 2.73
CA GLN A 91 11.09 5.61 4.07
C GLN A 91 12.08 4.44 4.02
N ASP A 92 11.82 3.44 3.18
CA ASP A 92 12.71 2.29 3.01
C ASP A 92 14.06 2.72 2.42
N ILE A 93 14.04 3.65 1.46
CA ILE A 93 15.28 4.25 0.91
C ILE A 93 16.09 4.95 2.01
N ALA A 94 15.43 5.74 2.85
CA ALA A 94 16.08 6.46 3.95
C ALA A 94 16.67 5.49 4.99
N ILE A 95 15.94 4.43 5.34
CA ILE A 95 16.41 3.39 6.27
C ILE A 95 17.64 2.68 5.69
N ASN A 96 17.59 2.24 4.43
CA ASN A 96 18.71 1.56 3.77
C ASN A 96 19.95 2.46 3.71
N LYS A 97 19.80 3.75 3.40
CA LYS A 97 20.92 4.70 3.46
C LYS A 97 21.48 4.84 4.87
N ARG A 98 20.64 4.89 5.89
CA ARG A 98 21.08 4.98 7.30
C ARG A 98 21.86 3.74 7.72
N ILE A 99 21.40 2.54 7.33
CA ILE A 99 22.09 1.28 7.59
C ILE A 99 23.44 1.27 6.86
N GLY A 100 23.47 1.60 5.57
CA GLY A 100 24.73 1.66 4.81
C GLY A 100 25.75 2.68 5.36
N LEU A 101 25.28 3.81 5.88
CA LEU A 101 26.14 4.78 6.57
C LEU A 101 26.69 4.25 7.90
N ALA A 102 25.89 3.49 8.65
CA ALA A 102 26.31 2.87 9.91
C ALA A 102 27.35 1.76 9.68
N GLU A 103 27.18 0.94 8.65
CA GLU A 103 28.14 -0.11 8.25
C GLU A 103 29.47 0.49 7.78
N LYS A 104 29.42 1.55 6.95
CA LYS A 104 30.62 2.25 6.49
C LYS A 104 31.42 2.86 7.65
N ARG A 105 30.75 3.40 8.67
CA ARG A 105 31.41 3.91 9.89
C ARG A 105 32.10 2.80 10.69
N LYS A 106 31.43 1.66 10.90
CA LYS A 106 32.04 0.50 11.60
C LYS A 106 33.30 0.01 10.90
N SER A 107 33.27 -0.12 9.58
CA SER A 107 34.44 -0.54 8.79
C SER A 107 35.63 0.43 8.85
N HIS A 108 35.38 1.72 9.12
CA HIS A 108 36.42 2.71 9.36
C HIS A 108 37.00 2.67 10.78
N THR A 109 36.26 2.18 11.78
CA THR A 109 36.73 2.11 13.17
C THR A 109 37.51 0.83 13.48
N THR A 110 37.34 -0.23 12.70
CA THR A 110 38.03 -1.53 12.90
C THR A 110 39.38 -1.63 12.17
N ASN A 111 39.74 -0.63 11.36
CA ASN A 111 40.99 -0.58 10.59
C ASN A 111 42.02 0.43 11.17
N VAL A 112 41.94 0.71 12.48
CA VAL A 112 42.90 1.56 13.22
C VAL A 112 43.50 0.76 14.35
#